data_AF-W5M3T3-F1
#
_entry.id   AF-W5M3T3-F1
#
_cell.length_a   1.000
_cell.length_b   1.000
_cell.length_c   1.000
_cell.angle_alpha   90.00
_cell.angle_beta   90.00
_cell.angle_gamma   90.00
#
_symmetry.space_group_name_H-M   'P 1'
#
loop_
_entity.id
_entity.type
_entity.pdbx_description
1 polymer ?
#
loop_
_entity_poly.entity_id
_entity_poly.type
_entity_poly.pdbx_seq_one_letter_code
_entity_poly.pdbx_strand_id
1 'polypeptide(L)'
;MDQRLSVALLLLGLTVLVDGQTVAAPFTSPQGNITRNGCGATKFCIETPTGCDPASGGNCLFASAARDTTSTTGISFNLQGNSSGYIAAILSTADNNSMGDAFVCAQNASDTLFYRALYSSNGSSLSPQILNNAVGNITGTTMNNVIKCAFIVRNLTRSRALAQYSISLAVGSLVN
;
A
#
# COMPACT_ATOMS: atom_id res chain seq x y z
N MET A 1 -1.03 8.32 -15.38
CA MET A 1 -1.02 9.52 -14.51
C MET A 1 -0.66 9.02 -13.13
N ASP A 2 0.61 9.13 -12.73
CA ASP A 2 1.06 8.73 -11.39
C ASP A 2 0.58 9.76 -10.37
N GLN A 3 -0.47 9.44 -9.61
CA GLN A 3 -0.89 10.28 -8.49
C GLN A 3 0.07 10.07 -7.32
N ARG A 4 1.08 10.94 -7.24
CA ARG A 4 2.06 10.97 -6.15
C ARG A 4 1.52 11.87 -5.03
N LEU A 5 0.84 11.31 -4.04
CA LEU A 5 0.76 11.95 -2.73
C LEU A 5 2.00 11.51 -1.94
N SER A 6 2.87 12.44 -1.58
CA SER A 6 4.05 12.16 -0.75
C SER A 6 3.66 12.31 0.70
N VAL A 7 3.44 11.20 1.40
CA VAL A 7 3.11 11.22 2.83
C VAL A 7 4.18 10.48 3.62
N ALA A 8 4.86 11.20 4.52
CA ALA A 8 5.93 10.67 5.34
C ALA A 8 5.36 9.81 6.48
N LEU A 9 5.69 8.52 6.45
CA LEU A 9 5.36 7.50 7.44
C LEU A 9 6.56 7.33 8.38
N LEU A 10 6.55 7.95 9.56
CA LEU A 10 7.59 7.69 10.57
C LEU A 10 7.21 6.51 11.45
N LEU A 11 8.13 5.55 11.63
CA LEU A 11 7.95 4.42 12.53
C LEU A 11 8.61 4.71 13.90
N LEU A 12 7.88 5.33 14.83
CA LEU A 12 8.32 5.58 16.21
C LEU A 12 7.62 4.60 17.17
N GLY A 13 8.25 3.47 17.47
CA GLY A 13 7.68 2.49 18.42
C GLY A 13 6.29 1.97 17.97
N LEU A 14 5.26 2.13 18.82
CA LEU A 14 3.87 1.75 18.51
C LEU A 14 3.13 2.74 17.60
N THR A 15 3.71 3.90 17.30
CA THR A 15 3.03 4.98 16.61
C THR A 15 3.59 5.21 15.21
N VAL A 16 2.69 5.54 14.28
CA VAL A 16 3.04 5.99 12.93
C VAL A 16 2.79 7.50 12.86
N LEU A 17 3.77 8.32 12.47
CA LEU A 17 3.46 9.73 12.16
C LEU A 17 3.11 9.90 10.70
N VAL A 18 2.09 10.73 10.46
CA VAL A 18 1.55 11.11 9.16
C VAL A 18 1.26 12.61 9.24
N ASP A 19 1.88 13.44 8.41
CA ASP A 19 1.66 14.90 8.38
C ASP A 19 1.72 15.59 9.77
N GLY A 20 2.54 15.06 10.69
CA GLY A 20 2.68 15.56 12.06
C GLY A 20 1.67 14.99 13.08
N GLN A 21 0.72 14.15 12.66
CA GLN A 21 -0.18 13.42 13.56
C GLN A 21 0.28 11.99 13.81
N THR A 22 0.24 11.58 15.08
CA THR A 22 0.52 10.20 15.50
C THR A 22 -0.72 9.32 15.36
N VAL A 23 -0.68 8.33 14.48
CA VAL A 23 -1.65 7.25 14.39
C VAL A 23 -1.18 6.12 15.31
N ALA A 24 -1.96 5.85 16.37
CA ALA A 24 -1.50 5.06 17.52
C ALA A 24 -2.08 3.64 17.61
N ALA A 25 -3.08 3.28 16.81
CA ALA A 25 -3.77 2.01 17.00
C ALA A 25 -3.31 0.94 16.01
N PRO A 26 -3.02 -0.29 16.47
CA PRO A 26 -2.88 -1.41 15.58
C PRO A 26 -4.25 -1.74 14.97
N PHE A 27 -4.31 -1.95 13.66
CA PHE A 27 -5.54 -2.21 12.93
C PHE A 27 -5.37 -3.48 12.11
N THR A 28 -6.26 -4.45 12.36
CA THR A 28 -6.38 -5.63 11.51
C THR A 28 -7.43 -5.33 10.45
N SER A 29 -7.04 -5.29 9.18
CA SER A 29 -8.04 -5.21 8.12
C SER A 29 -8.76 -6.54 7.98
N PRO A 30 -10.09 -6.58 8.03
CA PRO A 30 -10.84 -7.75 7.61
C PRO A 30 -10.52 -8.02 6.13
N GLN A 31 -10.24 -9.29 5.81
CA GLN A 31 -10.08 -9.73 4.42
C GLN A 31 -11.35 -9.38 3.63
N GLY A 32 -11.21 -8.69 2.50
CA GLY A 32 -12.31 -8.37 1.59
C GLY A 32 -13.16 -7.14 1.92
N ASN A 33 -13.05 -6.56 3.12
CA ASN A 33 -13.79 -5.33 3.49
C ASN A 33 -12.83 -4.14 3.73
N ILE A 34 -12.30 -3.63 2.63
CA ILE A 34 -11.49 -2.40 2.62
C ILE A 34 -12.45 -1.22 2.74
N THR A 35 -12.19 -0.31 3.69
CA THR A 35 -13.04 0.86 3.98
C THR A 35 -12.18 2.05 4.38
N ARG A 36 -12.73 3.27 4.31
CA ARG A 36 -12.15 4.49 4.88
C ARG A 36 -12.28 4.58 6.41
N ASN A 37 -13.12 3.75 7.04
CA ASN A 37 -13.30 3.83 8.49
C ASN A 37 -11.96 3.69 9.25
N GLY A 38 -11.67 4.62 10.15
CA GLY A 38 -10.42 4.68 10.91
C GLY A 38 -9.26 5.47 10.27
N CYS A 39 -9.43 6.01 9.05
CA CYS A 39 -8.43 6.89 8.44
C CYS A 39 -8.13 8.11 9.33
N GLY A 40 -6.85 8.38 9.58
CA GLY A 40 -6.39 9.50 10.43
C GLY A 40 -6.46 9.24 11.94
N ALA A 41 -7.00 8.09 12.37
CA ALA A 41 -7.11 7.72 13.78
C ALA A 41 -6.42 6.38 14.07
N THR A 42 -6.83 5.31 13.38
CA THR A 42 -6.33 3.95 13.59
C THR A 42 -5.52 3.42 12.41
N LYS A 43 -5.62 4.07 11.25
CA LYS A 43 -4.82 3.75 10.08
C LYS A 43 -4.51 5.01 9.28
N PHE A 44 -3.38 4.97 8.60
CA PHE A 44 -3.06 5.93 7.57
C PHE A 44 -3.85 5.60 6.29
N CYS A 45 -4.26 6.62 5.53
CA CYS A 45 -4.95 6.44 4.26
C CYS A 45 -4.50 7.43 3.21
N ILE A 46 -4.47 6.98 1.96
CA ILE A 46 -4.39 7.79 0.75
C ILE A 46 -5.64 7.45 -0.04
N GLU A 47 -6.40 8.46 -0.46
CA GLU A 47 -7.56 8.22 -1.31
C GLU A 47 -7.70 9.24 -2.44
N THR A 48 -8.33 8.81 -3.52
CA THR A 48 -8.81 9.67 -4.61
C THR A 48 -10.11 9.11 -5.16
N PRO A 49 -11.18 9.94 -5.25
CA PRO A 49 -11.27 11.33 -4.80
C PRO A 49 -11.24 11.46 -3.26
N THR A 50 -10.91 12.64 -2.75
CA THR A 50 -10.86 12.89 -1.29
C THR A 50 -12.17 12.50 -0.63
N GLY A 51 -12.08 11.75 0.47
CA GLY A 51 -13.24 11.28 1.22
C GLY A 51 -13.97 10.07 0.63
N CYS A 52 -13.51 9.47 -0.48
CA CYS A 52 -14.13 8.26 -1.01
C CYS A 52 -13.94 7.07 -0.04
N ASP A 53 -15.00 6.26 0.11
CA ASP A 53 -14.93 5.02 0.88
C ASP A 53 -14.93 3.82 -0.07
N PRO A 54 -13.86 2.99 -0.05
CA PRO A 54 -13.78 1.76 -0.83
C PRO A 54 -14.94 0.78 -0.60
N ALA A 55 -15.60 0.84 0.56
CA ALA A 55 -16.73 -0.01 0.93
C ALA A 55 -18.07 0.45 0.32
N SER A 56 -18.19 1.72 -0.06
CA SER A 56 -19.42 2.29 -0.63
C SER A 56 -19.62 1.98 -2.12
N GLY A 57 -18.66 1.27 -2.74
CA GLY A 57 -18.63 1.04 -4.18
C GLY A 57 -18.06 2.24 -4.96
N GLY A 58 -17.73 2.01 -6.24
CA GLY A 58 -17.19 3.04 -7.15
C GLY A 58 -15.66 3.02 -7.32
N ASN A 59 -15.14 4.03 -8.04
CA ASN A 59 -13.75 4.12 -8.52
C ASN A 59 -12.79 4.74 -7.48
N CYS A 60 -12.93 4.39 -6.20
CA CYS A 60 -12.04 4.89 -5.15
C CYS A 60 -10.66 4.26 -5.30
N LEU A 61 -9.67 5.06 -5.69
CA LEU A 61 -8.26 4.68 -5.61
C LEU A 61 -7.82 4.90 -4.17
N PHE A 62 -7.48 3.83 -3.47
CA PHE A 62 -7.29 3.83 -2.03
C PHE A 62 -6.10 2.98 -1.62
N ALA A 63 -5.35 3.49 -0.65
CA ALA A 63 -4.45 2.70 0.18
C ALA A 63 -4.67 3.02 1.64
N SER A 64 -4.52 2.02 2.50
CA SER A 64 -4.33 2.26 3.93
C SER A 64 -3.17 1.46 4.49
N ALA A 65 -2.48 2.03 5.47
CA ALA A 65 -1.42 1.37 6.21
C ALA A 65 -1.66 1.47 7.71
N ALA A 66 -1.43 0.39 8.45
CA ALA A 66 -1.47 0.38 9.90
C ALA A 66 -0.49 -0.63 10.47
N ARG A 67 -0.09 -0.45 11.73
CA ARG A 67 0.68 -1.47 12.43
C ARG A 67 -0.18 -2.74 12.56
N ASP A 68 0.42 -3.88 12.23
CA ASP A 68 -0.24 -5.17 12.38
C ASP A 68 -0.43 -5.50 13.88
N THR A 69 -1.60 -6.05 14.23
CA THR A 69 -1.92 -6.42 15.62
C THR A 69 -1.18 -7.67 16.08
N THR A 70 -0.75 -8.52 15.14
CA THR A 70 -0.12 -9.81 15.42
C THR A 70 1.41 -9.80 15.30
N SER A 71 1.99 -8.68 14.85
CA SER A 71 3.42 -8.57 14.55
C SER A 71 4.01 -7.24 15.02
N THR A 72 5.11 -7.32 15.75
CA THR A 72 5.83 -6.14 16.26
C THR A 72 6.59 -5.37 15.18
N THR A 73 6.80 -5.95 14.00
CA THR A 73 7.46 -5.32 12.85
C THR A 73 6.58 -5.30 11.60
N GLY A 74 5.34 -5.80 11.71
CA GLY A 74 4.40 -5.90 10.60
C GLY A 74 3.63 -4.61 10.39
N ILE A 75 3.47 -4.24 9.12
CA ILE A 75 2.57 -3.20 8.66
C ILE A 75 1.56 -3.84 7.73
N SER A 76 0.29 -3.72 8.08
CA SER A 76 -0.85 -4.15 7.28
C SER A 76 -1.17 -3.08 6.25
N PHE A 77 -1.25 -3.50 4.99
CA PHE A 77 -1.64 -2.67 3.86
C PHE A 77 -2.94 -3.15 3.27
N ASN A 78 -3.79 -2.20 2.87
CA ASN A 78 -4.93 -2.45 2.01
C ASN A 78 -4.84 -1.57 0.78
N LEU A 79 -5.14 -2.11 -0.39
CA LEU A 79 -5.22 -1.38 -1.66
C LEU A 79 -6.55 -1.66 -2.34
N GLN A 80 -7.15 -0.62 -2.92
CA GLN A 80 -8.26 -0.75 -3.85
C GLN A 80 -8.07 0.23 -5.01
N GLY A 81 -8.43 -0.18 -6.23
CA GLY A 81 -8.52 0.75 -7.34
C GLY A 81 -9.17 0.11 -8.56
N ASN A 82 -9.70 0.94 -9.45
CA ASN A 82 -10.18 0.50 -10.75
C ASN A 82 -9.01 0.46 -11.74
N SER A 83 -8.68 -0.73 -12.22
CA SER A 83 -7.59 -0.97 -13.17
C SER A 83 -7.82 -2.29 -13.90
N SER A 84 -7.57 -2.31 -15.22
CA SER A 84 -7.55 -3.53 -16.02
C SER A 84 -6.17 -4.23 -16.04
N GLY A 85 -5.21 -3.71 -15.28
CA GLY A 85 -3.86 -4.27 -15.19
C GLY A 85 -3.46 -4.46 -13.75
N TYR A 86 -2.94 -3.41 -13.11
CA TYR A 86 -2.49 -3.47 -11.73
C TYR A 86 -2.79 -2.20 -10.93
N ILE A 87 -2.75 -2.36 -9.61
CA ILE A 87 -2.60 -1.30 -8.63
C ILE A 87 -1.36 -1.59 -7.78
N ALA A 88 -0.68 -0.56 -7.29
CA ALA A 88 0.49 -0.75 -6.45
C ALA A 88 0.62 0.34 -5.38
N ALA A 89 1.12 -0.05 -4.20
CA ALA A 89 1.67 0.87 -3.22
C ALA A 89 3.20 0.86 -3.32
N ILE A 90 3.78 2.04 -3.49
CA ILE A 90 5.22 2.24 -3.59
C ILE A 90 5.70 2.88 -2.30
N LEU A 91 6.58 2.19 -1.58
CA LEU A 91 7.27 2.69 -0.41
C LEU A 91 8.67 3.16 -0.82
N SER A 92 8.90 4.46 -0.72
CA SER A 92 10.22 5.08 -0.93
C SER A 92 10.69 5.71 0.38
N THR A 93 12.00 5.90 0.56
CA THR A 93 12.49 6.64 1.73
C THR A 93 12.29 8.15 1.47
N ALA A 94 11.99 8.93 2.51
CA ALA A 94 11.71 10.36 2.35
C ALA A 94 12.86 11.15 1.69
N ASP A 95 14.09 10.69 1.86
CA ASP A 95 15.31 11.24 1.23
C ASP A 95 15.55 10.75 -0.20
N ASN A 96 14.83 9.73 -0.66
CA ASN A 96 14.98 9.17 -2.01
C ASN A 96 13.63 8.71 -2.59
N ASN A 97 12.89 9.67 -3.15
CA ASN A 97 11.65 9.41 -3.88
C ASN A 97 11.87 8.84 -5.30
N SER A 98 13.13 8.55 -5.68
CA SER A 98 13.46 8.08 -7.03
C SER A 98 13.47 6.55 -7.14
N MET A 99 13.54 5.85 -6.01
CA MET A 99 13.54 4.40 -5.93
C MET A 99 12.70 3.94 -4.74
N GLY A 100 12.04 2.80 -4.85
CA GLY A 100 11.21 2.27 -3.78
C GLY A 100 10.85 0.81 -3.94
N ASP A 101 10.26 0.25 -2.89
CA ASP A 101 9.61 -1.06 -2.93
C ASP A 101 8.15 -0.90 -3.34
N ALA A 102 7.80 -1.46 -4.49
CA ALA A 102 6.43 -1.53 -4.96
C ALA A 102 5.81 -2.86 -4.57
N PHE A 103 4.64 -2.81 -3.94
CA PHE A 103 3.79 -3.96 -3.66
C PHE A 103 2.64 -3.92 -4.65
N VAL A 104 2.63 -4.85 -5.59
CA VAL A 104 1.79 -4.80 -6.78
C VAL A 104 0.72 -5.88 -6.69
N CYS A 105 -0.51 -5.46 -6.95
CA CYS A 105 -1.65 -6.33 -7.16
C CYS A 105 -2.13 -6.18 -8.59
N ALA A 106 -1.97 -7.25 -9.36
CA ALA A 106 -2.34 -7.31 -10.76
C ALA A 106 -3.54 -8.22 -10.97
N GLN A 107 -4.39 -7.85 -11.92
CA GLN A 107 -5.44 -8.70 -12.44
C GLN A 107 -4.80 -9.81 -13.29
N ASN A 108 -5.15 -11.05 -12.99
CA ASN A 108 -4.91 -12.23 -13.82
C ASN A 108 -6.29 -12.81 -14.22
N ALA A 109 -6.35 -13.64 -15.26
CA ALA A 109 -7.56 -14.03 -15.99
C ALA A 109 -8.80 -14.39 -15.12
N SER A 110 -8.59 -14.90 -13.90
CA SER A 110 -9.66 -15.19 -12.94
C SER A 110 -9.34 -14.79 -11.48
N ASP A 111 -8.14 -14.27 -11.20
CA ASP A 111 -7.61 -14.07 -9.84
C ASP A 111 -6.72 -12.82 -9.74
N THR A 112 -6.35 -12.44 -8.52
CA THR A 112 -5.38 -11.36 -8.31
C THR A 112 -3.99 -11.93 -8.07
N LEU A 113 -3.03 -11.53 -8.88
CA LEU A 113 -1.61 -11.84 -8.69
C LEU A 113 -0.98 -10.79 -7.78
N PHE A 114 -0.19 -11.23 -6.81
CA PHE A 114 0.60 -10.35 -5.96
C PHE A 114 2.10 -10.55 -6.20
N TYR A 115 2.84 -9.47 -6.34
CA TYR A 115 4.31 -9.51 -6.36
C TYR A 115 4.91 -8.22 -5.79
N ARG A 116 6.16 -8.34 -5.32
CA ARG A 116 7.00 -7.19 -4.99
C ARG A 116 7.82 -6.81 -6.23
N ALA A 117 8.00 -5.52 -6.46
CA ALA A 117 8.88 -5.00 -7.49
C ALA A 117 9.77 -3.90 -6.92
N LEU A 118 10.94 -3.69 -7.54
CA LEU A 118 11.67 -2.45 -7.36
C LEU A 118 11.07 -1.41 -8.29
N TYR A 119 10.67 -0.29 -7.72
CA TYR A 119 10.26 0.91 -8.44
C TYR A 119 11.46 1.78 -8.70
N SER A 120 11.62 2.22 -9.95
CA SER A 120 12.52 3.31 -10.35
C SER A 120 11.71 4.38 -11.06
N SER A 121 11.78 5.61 -10.55
CA SER A 121 11.24 6.78 -11.24
C SER A 121 11.99 7.09 -12.54
N ASN A 122 13.26 6.68 -12.63
CA ASN A 122 14.01 6.75 -13.88
C ASN A 122 13.48 5.66 -14.83
N GLY A 123 12.68 6.07 -15.81
CA GLY A 123 11.97 5.20 -16.74
C GLY A 123 10.60 4.68 -16.26
N SER A 124 10.08 5.16 -15.12
CA SER A 124 8.80 4.73 -14.52
C SER A 124 8.58 3.21 -14.59
N SER A 125 9.60 2.45 -14.20
CA SER A 125 9.63 1.00 -14.38
C SER A 125 9.43 0.26 -13.06
N LEU A 126 8.70 -0.85 -13.15
CA LEU A 126 8.56 -1.84 -12.08
C LEU A 126 9.36 -3.07 -12.51
N SER A 127 10.45 -3.36 -11.82
CA SER A 127 11.23 -4.58 -12.02
C SER A 127 10.78 -5.62 -10.99
N PRO A 128 10.10 -6.71 -11.38
CA PRO A 128 9.70 -7.75 -10.44
C PRO A 128 10.88 -8.28 -9.64
N GLN A 129 10.65 -8.52 -8.36
CA GLN A 129 11.58 -9.16 -7.44
C GLN A 129 10.95 -10.46 -6.94
N ILE A 130 11.79 -11.47 -6.67
CA ILE A 130 11.32 -12.64 -5.93
C ILE A 130 10.87 -12.17 -4.55
N LEU A 131 9.64 -12.54 -4.16
CA LEU A 131 9.11 -12.28 -2.84
C LEU A 131 10.08 -12.86 -1.80
N ASN A 132 10.70 -12.00 -1.00
CA ASN A 132 11.34 -12.45 0.23
C ASN A 132 10.25 -12.78 1.26
N ASN A 133 10.59 -13.55 2.30
CA ASN A 133 9.69 -13.91 3.41
C ASN A 133 9.18 -12.70 4.24
N ALA A 134 9.40 -11.47 3.76
CA ALA A 134 8.96 -10.24 4.37
C ALA A 134 7.48 -9.92 4.09
N VAL A 135 6.84 -10.52 3.08
CA VAL A 135 5.42 -10.28 2.81
C VAL A 135 4.60 -11.53 3.09
N GLY A 136 3.47 -11.37 3.78
CA GLY A 136 2.55 -12.47 4.10
C GLY A 136 1.10 -12.04 4.23
N ASN A 137 0.22 -13.00 4.51
CA ASN A 137 -1.23 -12.79 4.66
C ASN A 137 -1.84 -12.07 3.45
N ILE A 138 -1.34 -12.39 2.26
CA ILE A 138 -1.76 -11.77 1.01
C ILE A 138 -3.15 -12.33 0.67
N THR A 139 -4.09 -11.43 0.47
CA THR A 139 -5.40 -11.70 -0.10
C THR A 139 -5.65 -10.70 -1.21
N GLY A 140 -6.23 -11.17 -2.31
CA GLY A 140 -6.55 -10.32 -3.45
C GLY A 140 -7.83 -10.77 -4.12
N THR A 141 -8.65 -9.83 -4.53
CA THR A 141 -9.85 -10.10 -5.31
C THR A 141 -9.94 -9.10 -6.46
N THR A 142 -10.53 -9.54 -7.57
CA THR A 142 -10.84 -8.66 -8.69
C THR A 142 -12.28 -8.87 -9.11
N MET A 143 -13.05 -7.79 -9.20
CA MET A 143 -14.44 -7.83 -9.66
C MET A 143 -14.74 -6.55 -10.44
N ASN A 144 -15.25 -6.67 -11.67
CA ASN A 144 -15.58 -5.54 -12.53
C ASN A 144 -14.44 -4.51 -12.66
N ASN A 145 -13.21 -4.99 -12.88
CA ASN A 145 -11.96 -4.19 -12.94
C ASN A 145 -11.60 -3.46 -11.64
N VAL A 146 -12.29 -3.72 -10.53
CA VAL A 146 -11.85 -3.25 -9.21
C VAL A 146 -10.95 -4.31 -8.60
N ILE A 147 -9.67 -3.98 -8.49
CA ILE A 147 -8.66 -4.79 -7.80
C ILE A 147 -8.69 -4.40 -6.33
N LYS A 148 -8.73 -5.39 -5.44
CA LYS A 148 -8.59 -5.22 -3.99
C LYS A 148 -7.49 -6.13 -3.48
N CYS A 149 -6.69 -5.62 -2.56
CA CYS A 149 -5.65 -6.40 -1.90
C CYS A 149 -5.48 -6.04 -0.44
N ALA A 150 -5.17 -7.04 0.36
CA ALA A 150 -4.66 -6.85 1.70
C ALA A 150 -3.43 -7.74 1.91
N PHE A 151 -2.38 -7.21 2.54
CA PHE A 151 -1.14 -7.94 2.80
C PHE A 151 -0.40 -7.31 3.99
N ILE A 152 0.49 -8.08 4.60
CA ILE A 152 1.35 -7.63 5.70
C ILE A 152 2.78 -7.61 5.21
N VAL A 153 3.46 -6.47 5.37
CA VAL A 153 4.89 -6.34 5.14
C VAL A 153 5.61 -6.27 6.48
N ARG A 154 6.59 -7.14 6.68
CA ARG A 154 7.41 -7.26 7.89
C ARG A 154 8.84 -6.83 7.60
N ASN A 155 9.57 -6.46 8.64
CA ASN A 155 11.01 -6.13 8.54
C ASN A 155 11.31 -5.02 7.52
N LEU A 156 10.42 -4.02 7.44
CA LEU A 156 10.67 -2.76 6.74
C LEU A 156 11.75 -1.97 7.50
N THR A 157 12.99 -2.42 7.37
CA THR A 157 14.14 -1.82 8.05
C THR A 157 15.31 -1.72 7.07
N ARG A 158 15.35 -0.63 6.29
CA ARG A 158 16.66 -0.11 5.85
C ARG A 158 17.27 0.61 7.05
N SER A 159 17.94 -0.16 7.91
CA SER A 159 19.06 0.19 8.81
C SER A 159 19.05 1.50 9.62
N ARG A 160 17.93 2.20 9.81
CA ARG A 160 17.89 3.40 10.66
C ARG A 160 16.69 3.35 11.58
N ALA A 161 16.91 3.60 12.87
CA ALA A 161 15.90 3.60 13.93
C ALA A 161 14.77 4.63 13.73
N LEU A 162 14.81 5.42 12.65
CA LEU A 162 13.89 6.50 12.28
C LEU A 162 13.73 6.58 10.75
N ALA A 163 13.37 5.47 10.09
CA ALA A 163 13.07 5.51 8.66
C ALA A 163 11.72 6.21 8.43
N GLN A 164 11.74 7.32 7.67
CA GLN A 164 10.53 7.95 7.14
C GLN A 164 10.26 7.38 5.75
N TYR A 165 9.06 6.84 5.54
CA TYR A 165 8.67 6.28 4.25
C TYR A 165 7.62 7.15 3.56
N SER A 166 7.83 7.51 2.30
CA SER A 166 6.77 8.07 1.46
C SER A 166 6.00 6.92 0.82
N ILE A 167 4.67 6.88 1.00
CA ILE A 167 3.79 5.95 0.27
C ILE A 167 3.19 6.66 -0.94
N SER A 168 3.28 6.07 -2.12
CA SER A 168 2.59 6.55 -3.32
C SER A 168 1.74 5.44 -3.94
N LEU A 169 0.69 5.82 -4.66
CA LEU A 169 -0.19 4.89 -5.38
C LEU A 169 0.09 4.93 -6.87
N ALA A 170 0.17 3.75 -7.49
CA ALA A 170 0.24 3.59 -8.92
C ALA A 170 -0.89 2.71 -9.43
N VAL A 171 -1.40 3.06 -10.62
CA VAL A 171 -2.38 2.28 -11.37
C VAL A 171 -1.94 2.23 -12.82
N GLY A 172 -2.05 1.06 -13.45
CA GLY A 172 -1.61 0.88 -14.83
C GLY A 172 -2.18 -0.35 -15.49
N SER A 173 -2.03 -0.44 -16.81
CA SER A 173 -2.34 -1.63 -17.59
C SER A 173 -1.15 -2.58 -17.64
N LEU A 174 -1.40 -3.89 -17.74
CA LEU A 174 -0.36 -4.84 -18.12
C LEU A 174 -0.17 -4.72 -19.64
N VAL A 175 0.98 -4.22 -20.08
CA VAL A 175 1.40 -4.28 -21.48
C VAL A 175 2.17 -5.58 -21.67
N ASN A 176 1.71 -6.38 -22.64
CA ASN A 176 2.33 -7.64 -23.06
C ASN A 176 3.53 -7.34 -23.97
#